data_AF-A0A838J1G8-F1
#
_entry.id   AF-A0A838J1G8-F1
#
_cell.length_a   1.000
_cell.length_b   1.000
_cell.length_c   1.000
_cell.angle_alpha   90.00
_cell.angle_beta   90.00
_cell.angle_gamma   90.00
#
_symmetry.space_group_name_H-M   'P 1'
#
loop_
_entity.id
_entity.type
_entity.pdbx_description
1 polymer ?
#
loop_
_entity_poly.entity_id
_entity_poly.type
_entity_poly.pdbx_seq_one_letter_code
_entity_poly.pdbx_strand_id
1 'polypeptide(L)'
;GQPRTPDPPPITLDLPITAYLPEDYVTDANERLRLYQRLARLTRESGVRDLRKELEDRFGPLPDPAQNLLLIVRFKSLALRAGVDAINTLEDEFVIVLNAEAARQRLGPQFHYTMGKRFNEGIRISQRQVRLKRPPLGPGWIAALEEVLEELGESGG
;
A
#
# COMPACT_ATOMS: atom_id res chain seq x y z
N GLY A 1 -20.07 -26.89 7.99
CA GLY A 1 -19.39 -25.96 7.08
C GLY A 1 -18.25 -25.32 7.84
N GLN A 2 -17.07 -25.18 7.24
CA GLN A 2 -15.96 -24.48 7.91
C GLN A 2 -16.36 -23.01 8.14
N PRO A 3 -16.01 -22.42 9.30
CA PRO A 3 -16.27 -21.00 9.53
C PRO A 3 -15.53 -20.20 8.46
N ARG A 4 -16.27 -19.36 7.71
CA ARG A 4 -15.64 -18.33 6.87
C ARG A 4 -14.87 -17.44 7.82
N THR A 5 -13.54 -17.38 7.69
CA THR A 5 -12.76 -16.32 8.32
C THR A 5 -13.39 -14.98 7.93
N PRO A 6 -13.68 -14.09 8.88
CA PRO A 6 -14.22 -12.77 8.54
C PRO A 6 -13.24 -12.08 7.58
N ASP A 7 -13.78 -11.37 6.60
CA ASP A 7 -12.97 -10.55 5.71
C ASP A 7 -12.11 -9.62 6.57
N PRO A 8 -10.82 -9.44 6.26
CA PRO A 8 -9.98 -8.49 6.98
C PRO A 8 -10.65 -7.10 6.96
N PRO A 9 -10.52 -6.31 8.04
CA PRO A 9 -11.13 -5.00 8.09
C PRO A 9 -10.69 -4.15 6.88
N PRO A 10 -11.60 -3.34 6.31
CA PRO A 10 -11.26 -2.53 5.16
C PRO A 10 -10.16 -1.53 5.52
N ILE A 11 -9.02 -1.62 4.84
CA ILE A 11 -7.96 -0.60 4.93
C ILE A 11 -8.37 0.61 4.11
N THR A 12 -8.27 1.79 4.69
CA THR A 12 -8.45 3.06 3.97
C THR A 12 -7.12 3.53 3.41
N LEU A 13 -7.05 3.74 2.09
CA LEU A 13 -5.89 4.33 1.42
C LEU A 13 -6.33 5.61 0.72
N ASP A 14 -5.88 6.74 1.23
CA ASP A 14 -6.01 8.05 0.61
C ASP A 14 -4.62 8.52 0.20
N LEU A 15 -4.35 8.45 -1.10
CA LEU A 15 -3.06 8.77 -1.71
C LEU A 15 -3.29 9.67 -2.93
N PRO A 16 -2.40 10.64 -3.21
CA PRO A 16 -2.53 11.58 -4.33
C PRO A 16 -2.09 10.90 -5.65
N ILE A 17 -2.70 9.78 -5.98
CA ILE A 17 -2.40 8.96 -7.16
C ILE A 17 -3.68 8.78 -7.97
N THR A 18 -3.63 9.15 -9.25
CA THR A 18 -4.69 8.82 -10.20
C THR A 18 -4.52 7.36 -10.66
N ALA A 19 -5.45 6.50 -10.25
CA ALA A 19 -5.41 5.06 -10.48
C ALA A 19 -6.72 4.55 -11.07
N TYR A 20 -6.68 4.02 -12.29
CA TYR A 20 -7.82 3.39 -12.96
C TYR A 20 -7.34 2.50 -14.11
N LEU A 21 -8.18 1.58 -14.58
CA LEU A 21 -7.98 0.88 -15.85
C LEU A 21 -8.57 1.73 -16.98
N PRO A 22 -7.74 2.28 -17.89
CA PRO A 22 -8.24 3.05 -19.04
C PRO A 22 -9.10 2.20 -19.98
N GLU A 23 -10.11 2.81 -20.59
CA GLU A 23 -11.03 2.12 -21.50
C GLU A 23 -10.40 1.75 -22.84
N ASP A 24 -9.34 2.44 -23.24
CA ASP A 24 -8.54 2.15 -24.42
C ASP A 24 -7.52 1.03 -24.18
N TYR A 25 -7.08 0.83 -22.93
CA TYR A 25 -6.20 -0.27 -22.55
C TYR A 25 -6.94 -1.60 -22.40
N VAL A 26 -8.09 -1.59 -21.73
CA VAL A 26 -8.98 -2.75 -21.62
C VAL A 26 -10.35 -2.34 -22.16
N THR A 27 -10.63 -2.67 -23.42
CA THR A 27 -11.80 -2.18 -24.16
C THR A 27 -13.12 -2.80 -23.72
N ASP A 28 -13.12 -4.08 -23.33
CA ASP A 28 -14.30 -4.78 -22.83
C ASP A 28 -14.63 -4.34 -21.39
N ALA A 29 -15.84 -3.79 -21.19
CA ALA A 29 -16.27 -3.29 -19.88
C ALA A 29 -16.51 -4.42 -18.85
N ASN A 30 -16.95 -5.60 -19.27
CA ASN A 30 -17.12 -6.76 -18.39
C ASN A 30 -15.76 -7.30 -17.94
N GLU A 31 -14.76 -7.26 -18.82
CA GLU A 31 -13.38 -7.56 -18.49
C GLU A 31 -12.80 -6.56 -17.47
N ARG A 32 -12.96 -5.25 -17.70
CA ARG A 32 -12.57 -4.23 -16.71
C ARG A 32 -13.20 -4.51 -15.35
N LEU A 33 -14.50 -4.80 -15.31
CA LEU A 33 -15.20 -5.11 -14.06
C LEU A 33 -14.64 -6.36 -13.37
N ARG A 34 -14.38 -7.44 -14.12
CA ARG A 34 -13.75 -8.66 -13.57
C ARG A 34 -12.36 -8.37 -13.01
N LEU A 35 -11.56 -7.55 -13.70
CA LEU A 35 -10.23 -7.15 -13.24
C LEU A 35 -10.32 -6.33 -11.94
N TYR A 36 -11.24 -5.36 -11.84
CA TYR A 36 -11.47 -4.61 -10.61
C TYR A 36 -11.88 -5.52 -9.44
N GLN A 37 -12.77 -6.50 -9.68
CA GLN A 37 -13.16 -7.47 -8.65
C GLN A 37 -11.99 -8.34 -8.18
N ARG A 38 -11.09 -8.73 -9.09
CA ARG A 38 -9.88 -9.48 -8.75
C ARG A 38 -8.90 -8.62 -7.95
N LEU A 39 -8.62 -7.40 -8.41
CA LEU A 39 -7.77 -6.42 -7.71
C LEU A 39 -8.22 -6.19 -6.27
N ALA A 40 -9.53 -6.03 -6.05
CA ALA A 40 -10.09 -5.81 -4.72
C ALA A 40 -9.81 -6.95 -3.72
N ARG A 41 -9.66 -8.18 -4.23
CA ARG A 41 -9.41 -9.41 -3.44
C ARG A 41 -7.94 -9.74 -3.26
N LEU A 42 -7.03 -9.02 -3.93
CA LEU A 42 -5.60 -9.23 -3.74
C LEU A 42 -5.18 -8.74 -2.35
N THR A 43 -4.53 -9.63 -1.61
CA THR A 43 -4.02 -9.38 -0.25
C THR A 43 -2.52 -9.65 -0.12
N ARG A 44 -1.88 -10.05 -1.22
CA ARG A 44 -0.46 -10.43 -1.26
C ARG A 44 0.20 -9.83 -2.50
N GLU A 45 1.44 -9.39 -2.33
CA GLU A 45 2.25 -8.80 -3.39
C GLU A 45 2.50 -9.75 -4.56
N SER A 46 2.60 -11.06 -4.31
CA SER A 46 2.74 -12.05 -5.38
C SER A 46 1.58 -12.01 -6.36
N GLY A 47 0.34 -11.90 -5.86
CA GLY A 47 -0.83 -11.81 -6.72
C GLY A 47 -0.89 -10.51 -7.52
N VAL A 48 -0.30 -9.41 -7.02
CA VAL A 48 -0.15 -8.16 -7.78
C VAL A 48 0.84 -8.35 -8.93
N ARG A 49 1.96 -9.04 -8.69
CA ARG A 49 2.95 -9.37 -9.74
C ARG A 49 2.37 -10.29 -10.80
N ASP A 50 1.61 -11.31 -10.39
CA ASP A 50 0.96 -12.24 -11.32
C ASP A 50 -0.06 -11.51 -12.19
N LEU A 51 -0.87 -10.62 -11.59
CA LEU A 51 -1.84 -9.83 -12.34
C LEU A 51 -1.18 -8.81 -13.27
N ARG A 52 -0.08 -8.17 -12.85
CA ARG A 52 0.73 -7.31 -13.72
C ARG A 52 1.13 -8.06 -14.98
N LYS A 53 1.73 -9.24 -14.81
CA LYS A 53 2.20 -10.07 -15.92
C LYS A 53 1.02 -10.45 -16.82
N GLU A 54 -0.10 -10.87 -16.25
CA GLU A 54 -1.30 -11.17 -17.03
C GLU A 54 -1.78 -9.97 -17.85
N LEU A 55 -1.80 -8.77 -17.27
CA LEU A 55 -2.22 -7.56 -17.98
C LEU A 55 -1.25 -7.24 -19.13
N GLU A 56 0.05 -7.30 -18.88
CA GLU A 56 1.09 -7.06 -19.88
C GLU A 56 1.05 -8.09 -21.02
N ASP A 57 0.89 -9.38 -20.70
CA ASP A 57 0.81 -10.47 -21.67
C ASP A 57 -0.43 -10.36 -22.57
N ARG A 58 -1.54 -9.84 -22.04
CA ARG A 58 -2.85 -9.81 -22.73
C ARG A 58 -3.16 -8.49 -23.44
N PHE A 59 -2.75 -7.37 -22.85
CA PHE A 59 -3.13 -6.03 -23.28
C PHE A 59 -1.90 -5.17 -23.65
N GLY A 60 -0.68 -5.68 -23.47
CA GLY A 60 0.55 -4.95 -23.73
C GLY A 60 0.95 -4.03 -22.57
N PRO A 61 1.91 -3.11 -22.80
CA PRO A 61 2.49 -2.27 -21.75
C PRO A 61 1.44 -1.51 -20.94
N LEU A 62 1.60 -1.48 -19.62
CA LEU A 62 0.67 -0.81 -18.72
C LEU A 62 0.74 0.71 -18.88
N PRO A 63 -0.36 1.42 -19.15
CA PRO A 63 -0.41 2.87 -19.05
C PRO A 63 -0.28 3.33 -17.60
N ASP A 64 0.16 4.58 -17.37
CA ASP A 64 0.43 5.11 -16.03
C ASP A 64 -0.74 4.93 -15.03
N PRO A 65 -2.02 5.19 -15.39
CA PRO A 65 -3.13 4.97 -14.46
C PRO A 65 -3.29 3.49 -14.03
N ALA A 66 -2.96 2.54 -14.91
CA ALA A 66 -3.03 1.11 -14.60
C ALA A 66 -1.82 0.67 -13.75
N GLN A 67 -0.63 1.21 -14.01
CA GLN A 67 0.54 1.02 -13.14
C GLN A 67 0.25 1.52 -11.72
N ASN A 68 -0.35 2.70 -11.62
CA ASN A 68 -0.79 3.31 -10.38
C ASN A 68 -1.85 2.47 -9.66
N LEU A 69 -2.78 1.86 -10.38
CA LEU A 69 -3.77 0.96 -9.78
C LEU A 69 -3.12 -0.27 -9.14
N LEU A 70 -2.13 -0.87 -9.80
CA LEU A 70 -1.36 -1.97 -9.22
C LEU A 70 -0.52 -1.52 -8.02
N LEU A 71 0.02 -0.30 -8.04
CA LEU A 71 0.74 0.29 -6.91
C LEU A 71 -0.17 0.44 -5.68
N ILE A 72 -1.38 0.98 -5.84
CA ILE A 72 -2.36 1.08 -4.75
C ILE A 72 -2.67 -0.29 -4.13
N VAL A 73 -2.83 -1.32 -4.96
CA VAL A 73 -3.10 -2.69 -4.48
C VAL A 73 -1.87 -3.31 -3.79
N ARG A 74 -0.65 -2.99 -4.24
CA ARG A 74 0.58 -3.37 -3.54
C ARG A 74 0.65 -2.72 -2.16
N PHE A 75 0.43 -1.40 -2.06
CA PHE A 75 0.37 -0.70 -0.78
C PHE A 75 -0.69 -1.26 0.14
N LYS A 76 -1.88 -1.61 -0.38
CA LYS A 76 -2.92 -2.31 0.41
C LYS A 76 -2.41 -3.63 0.95
N SER A 77 -1.70 -4.42 0.15
CA SER A 77 -1.15 -5.72 0.56
C SER A 77 -0.09 -5.59 1.65
N LEU A 78 0.83 -4.62 1.51
CA LEU A 78 1.83 -4.30 2.53
C LEU A 78 1.18 -3.80 3.83
N ALA A 79 0.21 -2.89 3.72
CA ALA A 79 -0.55 -2.36 4.84
C ALA A 79 -1.29 -3.47 5.62
N LEU A 80 -1.93 -4.41 4.90
CA LEU A 80 -2.57 -5.59 5.51
C LEU A 80 -1.58 -6.41 6.32
N ARG A 81 -0.41 -6.72 5.74
CA ARG A 81 0.64 -7.48 6.43
C ARG A 81 1.19 -6.74 7.66
N ALA A 82 1.28 -5.42 7.59
CA ALA A 82 1.75 -4.54 8.66
C ALA A 82 0.70 -4.25 9.74
N GLY A 83 -0.56 -4.68 9.58
CA GLY A 83 -1.65 -4.34 10.50
C GLY A 83 -1.97 -2.84 10.52
N VAL A 84 -1.83 -2.18 9.38
CA VAL A 84 -2.22 -0.79 9.15
C VAL A 84 -3.73 -0.73 8.91
N ASP A 85 -4.41 0.17 9.62
CA ASP A 85 -5.85 0.43 9.45
C ASP A 85 -6.08 1.48 8.35
N ALA A 86 -5.21 2.49 8.26
CA ALA A 86 -5.35 3.58 7.29
C ALA A 86 -4.02 4.22 6.89
N ILE A 87 -3.97 4.75 5.66
CA ILE A 87 -2.95 5.68 5.20
C ILE A 87 -3.69 6.90 4.66
N ASN A 88 -3.52 8.04 5.35
CA ASN A 88 -4.18 9.29 4.98
C ASN A 88 -3.18 10.29 4.41
N THR A 89 -3.61 11.08 3.42
CA THR A 89 -2.81 12.19 2.90
C THR A 89 -3.25 13.48 3.59
N LEU A 90 -2.32 14.09 4.33
CA LEU A 90 -2.45 15.47 4.81
C LEU A 90 -1.55 16.38 3.97
N GLU A 91 -1.74 17.70 4.09
CA GLU A 91 -1.11 18.73 3.25
C GLU A 91 0.39 18.52 2.99
N ASP A 92 1.15 18.14 4.00
CA ASP A 92 2.60 17.92 3.89
C ASP A 92 3.07 16.55 4.39
N GLU A 93 2.17 15.62 4.69
CA GLU A 93 2.57 14.32 5.25
C GLU A 93 1.59 13.19 4.94
N PHE A 94 2.11 11.97 4.89
CA PHE A 94 1.31 10.76 4.98
C PHE A 94 1.20 10.34 6.45
N VAL A 95 -0.01 10.00 6.88
CA VAL A 95 -0.28 9.49 8.23
C VAL A 95 -0.69 8.03 8.11
N ILE A 96 0.21 7.14 8.50
CA ILE A 96 0.02 5.69 8.55
C ILE A 96 -0.47 5.35 9.96
N VAL A 97 -1.68 4.80 10.06
CA VAL A 97 -2.33 4.46 11.33
C VAL A 97 -2.35 2.95 11.48
N LEU A 98 -1.79 2.45 12.58
CA LEU A 98 -1.74 1.02 12.88
C LEU A 98 -2.82 0.62 13.89
N ASN A 99 -3.29 -0.61 13.78
CA ASN A 99 -4.11 -1.22 14.82
C ASN A 99 -3.30 -1.35 16.13
N ALA A 100 -3.98 -1.43 17.26
CA ALA A 100 -3.33 -1.36 18.57
C ALA A 100 -2.36 -2.52 18.84
N GLU A 101 -2.61 -3.71 18.28
CA GLU A 101 -1.74 -4.87 18.42
C GLU A 101 -0.49 -4.71 17.55
N ALA A 102 -0.69 -4.40 16.27
CA ALA A 102 0.36 -4.13 15.30
C ALA A 102 1.31 -3.04 15.75
N ALA A 103 0.77 -1.92 16.26
CA ALA A 103 1.58 -0.82 16.75
C ALA A 103 2.52 -1.24 17.89
N ARG A 104 2.01 -2.03 18.83
CA ARG A 104 2.81 -2.56 19.96
C ARG A 104 3.92 -3.51 19.50
N GLN A 105 3.66 -4.31 18.47
CA GLN A 105 4.62 -5.29 17.95
C GLN A 105 5.67 -4.63 17.03
N ARG A 106 5.27 -3.64 16.22
CA ARG A 106 6.07 -3.14 15.09
C ARG A 106 6.76 -1.81 15.35
N LEU A 107 6.21 -0.95 16.20
CA LEU A 107 6.80 0.37 16.51
C LEU A 107 7.79 0.30 17.68
N GLY A 108 8.65 -0.73 17.67
CA GLY A 108 9.67 -0.95 18.69
C GLY A 108 10.95 -0.13 18.46
N PRO A 109 11.92 -0.20 19.39
CA PRO A 109 13.19 0.53 19.29
C PRO A 109 13.94 0.30 17.97
N GLN A 110 13.89 -0.92 17.42
CA GLN A 110 14.53 -1.25 16.15
C GLN A 110 13.92 -0.45 15.00
N PHE A 111 12.59 -0.47 14.86
CA PHE A 111 11.88 0.31 13.84
C PHE A 111 12.18 1.81 13.95
N HIS A 112 12.15 2.34 15.19
CA HIS A 112 12.52 3.74 15.46
C HIS A 112 13.95 4.05 15.01
N TYR A 113 14.90 3.17 15.30
CA TYR A 113 16.29 3.35 14.90
C TYR A 113 16.47 3.28 13.38
N THR A 114 15.95 2.23 12.71
CA THR A 114 16.07 2.03 11.27
C THR A 114 15.49 3.24 10.52
N MET A 115 14.23 3.58 10.81
CA MET A 115 13.52 4.63 10.10
C MET A 115 14.01 6.03 10.47
N GLY A 116 14.39 6.26 11.72
CA GLY A 116 14.99 7.53 12.16
C GLY A 116 16.32 7.80 11.46
N LYS A 117 17.18 6.78 11.29
CA LYS A 117 18.43 6.91 10.52
C LYS A 117 18.17 7.17 9.03
N ARG A 118 17.14 6.53 8.47
CA ARG A 118 16.81 6.61 7.04
C ARG A 118 16.20 7.96 6.66
N PHE A 119 15.24 8.45 7.45
CA PHE A 119 14.41 9.60 7.08
C PHE A 119 14.68 10.85 7.94
N ASN A 120 15.45 10.74 9.02
CA ASN A 120 15.77 11.83 9.94
C ASN A 120 14.51 12.63 10.35
N GLU A 121 14.49 13.96 10.19
CA GLU A 121 13.34 14.82 10.49
C GLU A 121 12.13 14.63 9.55
N GLY A 122 12.28 13.81 8.52
CA GLY A 122 11.25 13.42 7.56
C GLY A 122 10.24 12.41 8.12
N ILE A 123 10.53 11.77 9.25
CA ILE A 123 9.62 10.81 9.90
C ILE A 123 9.34 11.20 11.35
N ARG A 124 8.09 11.00 11.79
CA ARG A 124 7.71 11.04 13.20
C ARG A 124 6.95 9.77 13.55
N ILE A 125 7.33 9.12 14.63
CA ILE A 125 6.71 7.89 15.10
C ILE A 125 6.09 8.17 16.46
N SER A 126 4.83 7.81 16.62
CA SER A 126 4.07 7.90 17.88
C SER A 126 3.53 6.53 18.25
N GLN A 127 2.70 6.45 19.30
CA GLN A 127 2.20 5.17 19.82
C GLN A 127 1.47 4.31 18.79
N ARG A 128 0.77 4.91 17.82
CA ARG A 128 -0.03 4.20 16.80
C ARG A 128 0.08 4.78 15.39
N GLN A 129 0.93 5.79 15.21
CA GLN A 129 1.04 6.48 13.93
C GLN A 129 2.49 6.63 13.52
N VAL A 130 2.74 6.40 12.24
CA VAL A 130 3.95 6.83 11.54
C VAL A 130 3.57 7.97 10.61
N ARG A 131 4.21 9.11 10.76
CA ARG A 131 4.02 10.30 9.92
C ARG A 131 5.24 10.51 9.06
N LEU A 132 5.04 10.58 7.75
CA LEU A 132 6.11 10.72 6.76
C LEU A 132 5.90 12.03 5.99
N LYS A 133 6.82 12.98 6.11
CA LYS A 133 6.73 14.30 5.45
C LYS A 133 6.92 14.17 3.93
N ARG A 134 6.03 14.77 3.13
CA ARG A 134 6.06 14.80 1.66
C ARG A 134 7.11 15.77 1.07
N PRO A 135 7.23 17.03 1.53
CA PRO A 135 8.14 18.00 0.91
C PRO A 135 9.62 17.55 0.80
N PRO A 136 10.23 16.93 1.84
CA PRO A 136 11.61 16.46 1.71
C PRO A 136 11.78 15.22 0.81
N LEU A 137 10.69 14.57 0.38
CA LEU A 137 10.73 13.35 -0.43
C LEU A 137 10.60 13.60 -1.93
N GLY A 138 10.06 14.75 -2.35
CA GLY A 138 9.83 15.07 -3.76
C GLY A 138 9.08 13.94 -4.49
N PRO A 139 9.47 13.55 -5.73
CA PRO A 139 8.85 12.41 -6.43
C PRO A 139 9.17 11.04 -5.80
N GLY A 140 10.12 10.97 -4.86
CA GLY A 140 10.55 9.74 -4.18
C GLY A 140 9.62 9.27 -3.06
N TRP A 141 8.51 9.95 -2.82
CA TRP A 141 7.59 9.62 -1.73
C TRP A 141 6.98 8.22 -1.86
N ILE A 142 6.79 7.71 -3.08
CA ILE A 142 6.30 6.35 -3.34
C ILE A 142 7.28 5.33 -2.75
N ALA A 143 8.57 5.47 -3.05
CA ALA A 143 9.61 4.59 -2.55
C ALA A 143 9.75 4.68 -1.02
N ALA A 144 9.63 5.90 -0.46
CA ALA A 144 9.68 6.10 0.98
C ALA A 144 8.48 5.47 1.72
N LEU A 145 7.27 5.62 1.18
CA LEU A 145 6.08 4.99 1.74
C LEU A 145 6.18 3.46 1.64
N GLU A 146 6.67 2.95 0.52
CA GLU A 146 6.95 1.53 0.34
C GLU A 146 7.92 1.00 1.40
N GLU A 147 9.07 1.65 1.56
CA GLU A 147 10.11 1.27 2.52
C GLU A 147 9.58 1.25 3.97
N VAL A 148 8.76 2.24 4.33
CA VAL A 148 8.12 2.27 5.67
C VAL A 148 7.16 1.10 5.85
N LEU A 149 6.33 0.79 4.84
CA LEU A 149 5.37 -0.31 4.93
C LEU A 149 6.05 -1.70 4.93
N GLU A 150 7.14 -1.84 4.18
CA GLU A 150 7.98 -3.05 4.18
C GLU A 150 8.64 -3.26 5.55
N GLU A 151 9.29 -2.22 6.11
CA GLU A 151 9.91 -2.29 7.43
C GLU A 151 8.85 -2.63 8.51
N LEU A 152 7.65 -2.03 8.46
CA LEU A 152 6.56 -2.39 9.38
C LEU A 152 6.14 -3.86 9.22
N GLY A 153 6.17 -4.40 8.01
CA GLY A 153 5.87 -5.80 7.72
C GLY A 153 6.94 -6.79 8.23
N GLU A 154 8.17 -6.33 8.42
CA GLU A 154 9.32 -7.13 8.86
C GLU A 154 9.64 -6.98 10.35
N SER A 155 9.33 -5.84 10.95
CA SER A 155 9.64 -5.48 12.35
C SER A 155 8.86 -6.27 13.42
N GLY A 156 8.28 -7.42 13.07
CA GLY A 156 7.68 -8.36 14.01
C GLY A 156 8.59 -9.56 14.23
N GLY A 157 9.51 -9.45 15.16
CA GLY A 157 10.40 -10.51 15.63
C GLY A 157 10.71 -10.36 17.11
#